data_AF-T1D751-F1
#
_entry.id   AF-T1D751-F1
#
_cell.length_a   1.000
_cell.length_b   1.000
_cell.length_c   1.000
_cell.angle_alpha   90.00
_cell.angle_beta   90.00
_cell.angle_gamma   90.00
#
_symmetry.space_group_name_H-M   'P 1'
#
loop_
_entity.id
_entity.type
_entity.pdbx_description
1 polymer ?
#
loop_
_entity_poly.entity_id
_entity_poly.type
_entity_poly.pdbx_seq_one_letter_code
_entity_poly.pdbx_strand_id
1 'polypeptide(L)'
;DEVGKYLNVKTTSISSIDVDIIITIGGDGTVLLASQKAKGSILGINMGALGFLSEVELGNVETSIYKLLRGDYKVVDVMKLAVYVNGELRGKCINETVIHSKRISKVGNFKIYVDENFIDRTRADGIIIATPLGSTSYSMSAGGPIILPSAEAMVLSFIAPVTLRIRPIVVSTSSRAVIVMAGTKEDSLIILDGQEEIEIHSGDSVEIRKCGEPAKFITMRRNFFTKFREKLLKDVVN
;
A
#
# COMPACT_ATOMS: atom_id res chain seq x y z
N ASP A 1 14.91 -18.34 -6.51
CA ASP A 1 15.82 -19.34 -7.10
C ASP A 1 16.89 -19.87 -6.15
N GLU A 2 17.58 -19.06 -5.36
CA GLU A 2 18.59 -19.55 -4.41
C GLU A 2 18.03 -20.51 -3.35
N VAL A 3 16.91 -20.16 -2.72
CA VAL A 3 16.24 -21.03 -1.74
C VAL A 3 15.80 -22.36 -2.35
N GLY A 4 15.27 -22.34 -3.58
CA GLY A 4 14.86 -23.56 -4.28
C GLY A 4 16.04 -24.48 -4.60
N LYS A 5 17.19 -23.90 -4.99
CA LYS A 5 18.44 -24.65 -5.16
C LYS A 5 18.92 -25.27 -3.84
N TYR A 6 18.89 -24.49 -2.75
CA TYR A 6 19.30 -24.97 -1.43
C TYR A 6 18.43 -26.12 -0.91
N LEU A 7 17.11 -26.01 -1.09
CA LEU A 7 16.16 -27.04 -0.67
C LEU A 7 16.02 -28.20 -1.67
N ASN A 8 16.71 -28.13 -2.82
CA ASN A 8 16.59 -29.09 -3.91
C ASN A 8 15.13 -29.29 -4.38
N VAL A 9 14.39 -28.19 -4.54
CA VAL A 9 13.00 -28.18 -5.00
C VAL A 9 12.84 -27.36 -6.27
N LYS A 10 11.88 -27.77 -7.11
CA LYS A 10 11.52 -27.02 -8.32
C LYS A 10 10.90 -25.67 -7.92
N THR A 11 11.41 -24.58 -8.48
CA THR A 11 10.81 -23.25 -8.31
C THR A 11 9.81 -22.97 -9.43
N THR A 12 8.92 -22.01 -9.19
CA THR A 12 7.94 -21.54 -10.17
C THR A 12 7.80 -20.03 -10.01
N SER A 13 7.52 -19.32 -11.09
CA SER A 13 7.29 -17.88 -11.03
C SER A 13 6.04 -17.58 -10.21
N ILE A 14 6.10 -16.53 -9.39
CA ILE A 14 4.95 -16.06 -8.61
C ILE A 14 3.78 -15.61 -9.49
N SER A 15 4.05 -15.19 -10.73
CA SER A 15 2.99 -14.82 -11.67
C SER A 15 2.26 -16.02 -12.28
N SER A 16 2.80 -17.23 -12.12
CA SER A 16 2.24 -18.47 -12.67
C SER A 16 1.67 -19.41 -11.61
N ILE A 17 1.65 -19.00 -10.33
CA ILE A 17 1.04 -19.81 -9.27
C ILE A 17 -0.47 -19.60 -9.22
N ASP A 18 -1.20 -20.70 -9.12
CA ASP A 18 -2.63 -20.75 -8.86
C ASP A 18 -2.85 -21.60 -7.61
N VAL A 19 -3.10 -20.95 -6.48
CA VAL A 19 -3.13 -21.57 -5.15
C VAL A 19 -4.18 -20.92 -4.27
N ASP A 20 -4.71 -21.67 -3.31
CA ASP A 20 -5.65 -21.14 -2.32
C ASP A 20 -4.95 -20.25 -1.28
N ILE A 21 -3.72 -20.62 -0.91
CA ILE A 21 -2.95 -20.01 0.18
C ILE A 21 -1.51 -19.77 -0.26
N ILE A 22 -1.01 -18.56 0.00
CA ILE A 22 0.36 -18.15 -0.23
C ILE A 22 1.01 -17.87 1.12
N ILE A 23 2.08 -18.59 1.44
CA ILE A 23 2.89 -18.33 2.63
C ILE A 23 4.15 -17.58 2.20
N THR A 24 4.31 -16.34 2.66
CA THR A 24 5.49 -15.53 2.37
C THR A 24 6.43 -15.53 3.58
N ILE A 25 7.73 -15.69 3.36
CA ILE A 25 8.75 -15.60 4.41
C ILE A 25 9.61 -14.37 4.11
N GLY A 26 9.56 -13.36 4.98
CA GLY A 26 10.25 -12.09 4.78
C GLY A 26 9.56 -10.92 5.48
N GLY A 27 9.87 -9.69 5.07
CA GLY A 27 9.19 -8.49 5.57
C GLY A 27 7.93 -8.12 4.78
N ASP A 28 7.32 -6.98 5.12
CA ASP A 28 6.11 -6.45 4.47
C ASP A 28 6.26 -6.32 2.93
N GLY A 29 7.46 -5.96 2.44
CA GLY A 29 7.71 -5.90 0.99
C GLY A 29 7.54 -7.24 0.26
N THR A 30 7.81 -8.37 0.94
CA THR A 30 7.59 -9.71 0.38
C THR A 30 6.10 -10.02 0.29
N VAL A 31 5.35 -9.60 1.31
CA VAL A 31 3.89 -9.75 1.36
C VAL A 31 3.22 -8.91 0.25
N LEU A 32 3.65 -7.66 0.09
CA LEU A 32 3.18 -6.77 -0.98
C LEU A 32 3.45 -7.37 -2.36
N LEU A 33 4.66 -7.84 -2.61
CA LEU A 33 5.03 -8.46 -3.89
C LEU A 33 4.13 -9.66 -4.22
N ALA A 34 3.88 -10.53 -3.24
CA ALA A 34 2.99 -11.68 -3.42
C ALA A 34 1.56 -11.26 -3.72
N SER A 35 1.06 -10.25 -3.01
CA SER A 35 -0.31 -9.76 -3.17
C SER A 35 -0.61 -9.09 -4.50
N GLN A 36 0.43 -8.57 -5.16
CA GLN A 36 0.30 -7.95 -6.49
C GLN A 36 0.38 -8.99 -7.60
N LYS A 37 1.21 -10.04 -7.43
CA LYS A 37 1.57 -10.94 -8.54
C LYS A 37 0.84 -12.29 -8.53
N ALA A 38 0.25 -12.69 -7.42
CA ALA A 38 -0.38 -14.00 -7.29
C ALA A 38 -1.83 -13.91 -6.79
N LYS A 39 -2.60 -14.95 -7.11
CA LYS A 39 -3.95 -15.15 -6.60
C LYS A 39 -3.89 -16.15 -5.45
N GLY A 40 -4.55 -15.83 -4.35
CA GLY A 40 -4.56 -16.67 -3.13
C GLY A 40 -4.67 -15.80 -1.87
N SER A 41 -4.99 -16.45 -0.75
CA SER A 41 -5.02 -15.79 0.56
C SER A 41 -3.62 -15.81 1.17
N ILE A 42 -3.13 -14.66 1.63
CA ILE A 42 -1.72 -14.49 1.99
C ILE A 42 -1.51 -14.60 3.50
N LEU A 43 -0.57 -15.46 3.91
CA LEU A 43 -0.06 -15.56 5.27
C LEU A 43 1.39 -15.09 5.30
N GLY A 44 1.65 -13.94 5.92
CA GLY A 44 3.00 -13.42 6.08
C GLY A 44 3.71 -13.99 7.30
N ILE A 45 4.85 -14.63 7.11
CA ILE A 45 5.81 -14.99 8.16
C ILE A 45 6.91 -13.94 8.14
N ASN A 46 7.01 -13.19 9.24
CA ASN A 46 8.01 -12.17 9.40
C ASN A 46 9.39 -12.77 9.69
N MET A 47 10.39 -12.43 8.88
CA MET A 47 11.79 -12.82 9.08
C MET A 47 12.67 -11.57 9.28
N GLY A 48 12.42 -10.80 10.34
CA GLY A 48 13.14 -9.56 10.63
C GLY A 48 12.40 -8.63 11.59
N ALA A 49 12.52 -7.32 11.39
CA ALA A 49 11.76 -6.33 12.16
C ALA A 49 10.26 -6.57 12.01
N LEU A 50 9.49 -6.50 13.11
CA LEU A 50 8.04 -6.69 13.09
C LEU A 50 7.42 -5.83 11.98
N GLY A 51 6.53 -6.42 11.16
CA GLY A 51 5.82 -5.83 10.00
C GLY A 51 4.33 -5.57 10.30
N PHE A 52 3.68 -4.63 9.60
CA PHE A 52 2.22 -4.44 9.75
C PHE A 52 1.44 -5.53 8.99
N LEU A 53 2.00 -6.04 7.89
CA LEU A 53 1.40 -7.06 7.05
C LEU A 53 1.72 -8.48 7.51
N SER A 54 2.94 -8.73 7.98
CA SER A 54 3.33 -10.06 8.44
C SER A 54 2.58 -10.48 9.71
N GLU A 55 1.98 -11.67 9.69
CA GLU A 55 1.07 -12.17 10.73
C GLU A 55 1.76 -13.08 11.75
N VAL A 56 2.77 -13.84 11.32
CA VAL A 56 3.45 -14.86 12.11
C VAL A 56 4.89 -14.46 12.36
N GLU A 57 5.35 -14.58 13.59
CA GLU A 57 6.77 -14.42 13.93
C GLU A 57 7.50 -15.76 13.81
N LEU A 58 8.81 -15.74 13.55
CA LEU A 58 9.62 -16.96 13.39
C LEU A 58 9.43 -17.98 14.52
N GLY A 59 9.35 -17.53 15.77
CA GLY A 59 9.16 -18.40 16.93
C GLY A 59 7.79 -19.11 16.98
N ASN A 60 6.82 -18.66 16.19
CA ASN A 60 5.45 -19.17 16.17
C ASN A 60 5.07 -19.84 14.85
N VAL A 61 6.04 -20.14 13.98
CA VAL A 61 5.77 -20.73 12.66
C VAL A 61 5.06 -22.07 12.79
N GLU A 62 5.62 -22.99 13.57
CA GLU A 62 5.07 -24.34 13.71
C GLU A 62 3.60 -24.33 14.19
N THR A 63 3.32 -23.59 15.27
CA THR A 63 1.96 -23.47 15.82
C THR A 63 0.99 -22.81 14.82
N SER A 64 1.48 -21.85 14.03
CA SER A 64 0.67 -21.18 13.00
C SER A 64 0.36 -22.10 11.83
N ILE A 65 1.31 -22.93 11.40
CA ILE A 65 1.07 -23.95 10.37
C ILE A 65 0.03 -24.97 10.85
N TYR A 66 0.08 -25.44 12.09
CA TYR A 66 -0.96 -26.34 12.62
C TYR A 66 -2.34 -25.69 12.63
N LYS A 67 -2.45 -24.41 13.02
CA LYS A 67 -3.72 -23.67 12.93
C LYS A 67 -4.22 -23.56 11.50
N LEU A 68 -3.33 -23.25 10.57
CA LEU A 68 -3.65 -23.18 9.14
C LEU A 68 -4.24 -24.50 8.63
N LEU A 69 -3.58 -25.62 8.94
CA LEU A 69 -4.02 -26.96 8.53
C LEU A 69 -5.36 -27.37 9.15
N ARG A 70 -5.69 -26.86 10.34
CA ARG A 70 -6.96 -27.11 11.03
C ARG A 70 -8.09 -26.18 10.59
N GLY A 71 -7.81 -25.15 9.79
CA GLY A 71 -8.77 -24.12 9.45
C GLY A 71 -8.99 -23.08 10.55
N ASP A 72 -8.13 -23.02 11.57
CA ASP A 72 -8.21 -22.10 12.71
C ASP A 72 -7.67 -20.71 12.35
N TYR A 73 -8.21 -20.10 11.31
CA TYR A 73 -7.84 -18.78 10.82
C TYR A 73 -9.05 -18.06 10.22
N LYS A 74 -8.88 -16.76 9.94
CA LYS A 74 -9.85 -15.95 9.19
C LYS A 74 -9.20 -15.39 7.94
N VAL A 75 -9.98 -15.26 6.88
CA VAL A 75 -9.60 -14.48 5.71
C VAL A 75 -10.21 -13.10 5.84
N VAL A 76 -9.40 -12.06 5.71
CA VAL A 76 -9.82 -10.67 5.74
C VAL A 76 -9.55 -10.02 4.40
N ASP A 77 -10.51 -9.24 3.93
CA ASP A 77 -10.36 -8.41 2.75
C ASP A 77 -9.56 -7.17 3.10
N VAL A 78 -8.48 -6.96 2.36
CA VAL A 78 -7.61 -5.79 2.44
C VAL A 78 -7.87 -4.92 1.21
N MET A 79 -8.21 -3.67 1.47
CA MET A 79 -8.48 -2.68 0.43
C MET A 79 -7.28 -2.53 -0.51
N LYS A 80 -7.58 -2.39 -1.80
CA LYS A 80 -6.63 -1.94 -2.82
C LYS A 80 -7.09 -0.62 -3.42
N LEU A 81 -6.14 0.18 -3.91
CA LEU A 81 -6.39 1.26 -4.84
C LEU A 81 -6.16 0.77 -6.26
N ALA A 82 -6.91 1.33 -7.20
CA ALA A 82 -6.68 1.21 -8.63
C ALA A 82 -6.29 2.59 -9.17
N VAL A 83 -5.24 2.62 -9.99
CA VAL A 83 -4.67 3.85 -10.54
C VAL A 83 -4.86 3.86 -12.04
N TYR A 84 -5.53 4.90 -12.52
CA TYR A 84 -5.78 5.14 -13.93
C TYR A 84 -5.01 6.38 -14.38
N VAL A 85 -4.38 6.32 -15.54
CA VAL A 85 -3.76 7.48 -16.20
C VAL A 85 -4.50 7.72 -17.49
N ASN A 86 -5.08 8.91 -17.64
CA ASN A 86 -5.89 9.29 -18.81
C ASN A 86 -7.00 8.26 -19.15
N GLY A 87 -7.57 7.63 -18.12
CA GLY A 87 -8.64 6.63 -18.24
C GLY A 87 -8.18 5.17 -18.38
N GLU A 88 -6.88 4.92 -18.56
CA GLU A 88 -6.33 3.57 -18.67
C GLU A 88 -5.81 3.06 -17.33
N LEU A 89 -6.20 1.84 -16.95
CA LEU A 89 -5.69 1.20 -15.72
C LEU A 89 -4.19 0.95 -15.86
N ARG A 90 -3.39 1.55 -14.98
CA ARG A 90 -1.93 1.38 -14.96
C ARG A 90 -1.44 0.45 -13.87
N GLY A 91 -2.19 0.32 -12.78
CA GLY A 91 -1.83 -0.62 -11.72
C GLY A 91 -2.76 -0.58 -10.52
N LYS A 92 -2.43 -1.42 -9.55
CA LYS A 92 -3.15 -1.56 -8.27
C LYS A 92 -2.15 -1.58 -7.14
N CYS A 93 -2.50 -1.02 -5.98
CA CYS A 93 -1.63 -1.01 -4.82
C CYS A 93 -2.41 -1.26 -3.52
N ILE A 94 -1.75 -1.77 -2.49
CA ILE A 94 -2.35 -2.08 -1.19
C ILE A 94 -2.11 -0.98 -0.18
N ASN A 95 -0.91 -0.39 -0.15
CA ASN A 95 -0.56 0.67 0.76
C ASN A 95 -0.89 2.02 0.14
N GLU A 96 -0.13 2.43 -0.87
CA GLU A 96 -0.26 3.77 -1.43
C GLU A 96 0.14 3.89 -2.90
N THR A 97 -0.41 4.92 -3.52
CA THR A 97 0.06 5.49 -4.77
C THR A 97 0.78 6.79 -4.45
N VAL A 98 2.05 6.90 -4.83
CA VAL A 98 2.83 8.13 -4.69
C VAL A 98 2.97 8.76 -6.06
N ILE A 99 2.64 10.04 -6.18
CA ILE A 99 2.95 10.84 -7.36
C ILE A 99 4.08 11.79 -6.97
N HIS A 100 5.25 11.66 -7.59
CA HIS A 100 6.44 12.41 -7.21
C HIS A 100 7.11 13.03 -8.44
N SER A 101 7.73 14.20 -8.27
CA SER A 101 8.56 14.79 -9.32
C SER A 101 9.75 13.88 -9.66
N LYS A 102 10.00 13.59 -10.94
CA LYS A 102 11.08 12.69 -11.36
C LYS A 102 12.46 13.27 -11.09
N ARG A 103 12.59 14.60 -11.05
CA ARG A 103 13.88 15.30 -10.93
C ARG A 103 14.11 15.78 -9.51
N ILE A 104 15.27 15.45 -8.98
CA ILE A 104 15.73 15.94 -7.67
C ILE A 104 15.71 17.48 -7.67
N SER A 105 15.23 18.06 -6.57
CA SER A 105 15.12 19.51 -6.36
C SER A 105 14.19 20.24 -7.35
N LYS A 106 13.26 19.52 -7.99
CA LYS A 106 12.14 20.11 -8.74
C LYS A 106 10.82 19.76 -8.08
N VAL A 107 10.04 20.80 -7.80
CA VAL A 107 8.75 20.70 -7.11
C VAL A 107 7.65 20.56 -8.14
N GLY A 108 6.91 19.46 -8.07
CA GLY A 108 5.77 19.19 -8.96
C GLY A 108 4.65 20.22 -8.78
N ASN A 109 3.90 20.46 -9.86
CA ASN A 109 2.73 21.33 -9.87
C ASN A 109 1.49 20.49 -10.11
N PHE A 110 0.59 20.43 -9.13
CA PHE A 110 -0.56 19.53 -9.13
C PHE A 110 -1.86 20.33 -9.02
N LYS A 111 -2.88 19.92 -9.77
CA LYS A 111 -4.27 20.28 -9.46
C LYS A 111 -4.95 19.07 -8.86
N ILE A 112 -5.63 19.27 -7.74
CA ILE A 112 -6.22 18.20 -6.96
C ILE A 112 -7.73 18.34 -7.03
N TYR A 113 -8.39 17.24 -7.38
CA TYR A 113 -9.83 17.11 -7.36
C TYR A 113 -10.22 15.90 -6.54
N VAL A 114 -11.34 16.02 -5.82
CA VAL A 114 -12.01 14.88 -5.19
C VAL A 114 -13.42 14.85 -5.76
N ASP A 115 -13.73 13.74 -6.42
CA ASP A 115 -14.89 13.59 -7.27
C ASP A 115 -14.91 14.69 -8.34
N GLU A 116 -15.92 15.57 -8.35
CA GLU A 116 -16.04 16.68 -9.30
C GLU A 116 -15.54 18.01 -8.74
N ASN A 117 -15.07 18.03 -7.49
CA ASN A 117 -14.75 19.26 -6.77
C ASN A 117 -13.27 19.58 -6.86
N PHE A 118 -12.95 20.79 -7.32
CA PHE A 118 -11.59 21.33 -7.23
C PHE A 118 -11.25 21.66 -5.78
N ILE A 119 -10.11 21.13 -5.31
CA ILE A 119 -9.65 21.33 -3.93
C ILE A 119 -8.55 22.38 -3.85
N ASP A 120 -7.44 22.16 -4.57
CA ASP A 120 -6.30 23.08 -4.56
C ASP A 120 -5.43 22.91 -5.81
N ARG A 121 -4.64 23.96 -6.10
CA ARG A 121 -3.47 23.89 -6.96
C ARG A 121 -2.23 24.00 -6.10
N THR A 122 -1.55 22.88 -5.89
CA THR A 122 -0.46 22.79 -4.92
C THR A 122 0.89 22.55 -5.61
N ARG A 123 1.95 23.05 -4.96
CA ARG A 123 3.34 22.77 -5.32
C ARG A 123 3.96 21.95 -4.20
N ALA A 124 4.40 20.74 -4.52
CA ALA A 124 4.96 19.78 -3.56
C ALA A 124 5.98 18.87 -4.27
N ASP A 125 6.84 18.20 -3.50
CA ASP A 125 7.70 17.16 -4.07
C ASP A 125 6.85 15.99 -4.59
N GLY A 126 5.73 15.74 -3.92
CA GLY A 126 4.74 14.76 -4.34
C GLY A 126 3.45 14.75 -3.54
N ILE A 127 2.54 13.87 -3.94
CA ILE A 127 1.25 13.59 -3.30
C ILE A 127 1.16 12.08 -3.08
N ILE A 128 0.71 11.67 -1.91
CA ILE A 128 0.49 10.26 -1.54
C ILE A 128 -1.01 10.05 -1.39
N ILE A 129 -1.55 9.02 -2.05
CA ILE A 129 -2.91 8.55 -1.82
C ILE A 129 -2.80 7.16 -1.21
N ALA A 130 -3.18 7.03 0.06
CA ALA A 130 -2.99 5.81 0.84
C ALA A 130 -4.31 5.18 1.31
N THR A 131 -4.33 3.86 1.36
CA THR A 131 -5.39 3.07 2.02
C THR A 131 -5.28 3.19 3.55
N PRO A 132 -6.24 2.65 4.32
CA PRO A 132 -6.08 2.53 5.77
C PRO A 132 -4.80 1.83 6.19
N LEU A 133 -4.39 0.80 5.45
CA LEU A 133 -3.17 0.06 5.74
C LEU A 133 -1.91 0.89 5.45
N GLY A 134 -1.87 1.55 4.29
CA GLY A 134 -0.79 2.46 3.89
C GLY A 134 -0.71 3.75 4.72
N SER A 135 -1.74 4.06 5.52
CA SER A 135 -1.73 5.18 6.46
C SER A 135 -0.60 5.09 7.50
N THR A 136 -0.10 3.88 7.76
CA THR A 136 1.04 3.59 8.66
C THR A 136 2.38 3.46 7.94
N SER A 137 2.39 3.63 6.62
CA SER A 137 3.56 3.55 5.74
C SER A 137 4.04 4.95 5.37
N TYR A 138 4.27 5.24 4.08
CA TYR A 138 4.87 6.51 3.67
C TYR A 138 3.98 7.71 3.96
N SER A 139 2.65 7.53 3.93
CA SER A 139 1.68 8.55 4.34
C SER A 139 1.93 9.05 5.77
N MET A 140 2.26 8.17 6.70
CA MET A 140 2.57 8.53 8.09
C MET A 140 3.80 9.44 8.16
N SER A 141 4.86 9.10 7.42
CA SER A 141 6.09 9.90 7.33
C SER A 141 5.84 11.28 6.71
N ALA A 142 4.85 11.40 5.82
CA ALA A 142 4.41 12.67 5.25
C ALA A 142 3.43 13.45 6.16
N GLY A 143 3.22 13.01 7.41
CA GLY A 143 2.35 13.67 8.39
C GLY A 143 0.87 13.30 8.26
N GLY A 144 0.54 12.25 7.50
CA GLY A 144 -0.80 11.71 7.40
C GLY A 144 -1.29 11.06 8.72
N PRO A 145 -2.60 11.07 8.99
CA PRO A 145 -3.18 10.39 10.13
C PRO A 145 -3.12 8.86 9.97
N ILE A 146 -3.07 8.16 11.10
CA ILE A 146 -3.31 6.72 11.14
C ILE A 146 -4.81 6.46 10.96
N ILE A 147 -5.15 5.57 10.04
CA ILE A 147 -6.52 5.15 9.75
C ILE A 147 -6.66 3.67 10.09
N LEU A 148 -7.71 3.33 10.84
CA LEU A 148 -7.97 1.94 11.19
C LEU A 148 -8.41 1.14 9.95
N PRO A 149 -8.01 -0.14 9.81
CA PRO A 149 -8.41 -0.97 8.66
C PRO A 149 -9.92 -1.10 8.46
N SER A 150 -10.71 -0.94 9.52
CA SER A 150 -12.18 -0.99 9.47
C SER A 150 -12.83 0.30 8.97
N ALA A 151 -12.07 1.38 8.82
CA ALA A 151 -12.61 2.65 8.34
C ALA A 151 -12.71 2.64 6.81
N GLU A 152 -13.87 3.01 6.29
CA GLU A 152 -14.09 3.22 4.85
C GLU A 152 -13.56 4.58 4.42
N ALA A 153 -12.24 4.77 4.58
CA ALA A 153 -11.56 6.00 4.18
C ALA A 153 -10.23 5.75 3.46
N MET A 154 -9.82 6.70 2.64
CA MET A 154 -8.46 6.83 2.12
C MET A 154 -7.94 8.24 2.42
N VAL A 155 -6.62 8.43 2.36
CA VAL A 155 -6.01 9.72 2.70
C VAL A 155 -5.09 10.24 1.62
N LEU A 156 -5.23 11.53 1.33
CA LEU A 156 -4.32 12.30 0.50
C LEU A 156 -3.33 13.03 1.43
N SER A 157 -2.06 12.66 1.38
CA SER A 157 -0.95 13.29 2.12
C SER A 157 0.00 13.99 1.15
N PHE A 158 0.77 14.96 1.64
CA PHE A 158 1.60 15.83 0.78
C PHE A 158 3.07 15.73 1.20
N ILE A 159 3.96 15.49 0.23
CA ILE A 159 5.40 15.42 0.47
C ILE A 159 5.98 16.82 0.28
N ALA A 160 6.47 17.41 1.37
CA ALA A 160 7.11 18.73 1.38
C ALA A 160 6.36 19.81 0.56
N PRO A 161 5.08 20.09 0.84
CA PRO A 161 4.36 21.14 0.14
C PRO A 161 4.99 22.51 0.42
N VAL A 162 5.18 23.32 -0.63
CA VAL A 162 5.75 24.68 -0.53
C VAL A 162 4.85 25.60 0.29
N THR A 163 3.54 25.38 0.24
CA THR A 163 2.54 26.09 1.05
C THR A 163 2.20 25.29 2.30
N LEU A 164 2.28 25.92 3.47
CA LEU A 164 1.93 25.31 4.76
C LEU A 164 0.41 25.20 5.01
N ARG A 165 -0.43 25.73 4.11
CA ARG A 165 -1.89 25.73 4.28
C ARG A 165 -2.52 24.37 3.98
N ILE A 166 -1.94 23.60 3.06
CA ILE A 166 -2.51 22.30 2.72
C ILE A 166 -2.15 21.27 3.80
N ARG A 167 -3.16 20.51 4.22
CA ARG A 167 -3.06 19.46 5.24
C ARG A 167 -3.55 18.14 4.65
N PRO A 168 -3.15 16.98 5.20
CA PRO A 168 -3.69 15.70 4.75
C PRO A 168 -5.22 15.69 4.77
N ILE A 169 -5.82 15.12 3.74
CA ILE A 169 -7.27 15.12 3.53
C ILE A 169 -7.75 13.67 3.54
N VAL A 170 -8.60 13.34 4.51
CA VAL A 170 -9.26 12.03 4.59
C VAL A 170 -10.56 12.10 3.80
N VAL A 171 -10.75 11.16 2.88
CA VAL A 171 -11.93 11.07 2.01
C VAL A 171 -12.53 9.67 2.07
N SER A 172 -13.80 9.54 1.69
CA SER A 172 -14.49 8.25 1.61
C SER A 172 -13.82 7.32 0.61
N THR A 173 -13.86 6.01 0.85
CA THR A 173 -13.44 5.00 -0.13
C THR A 173 -14.29 4.98 -1.41
N SER A 174 -15.49 5.57 -1.38
CA SER A 174 -16.35 5.74 -2.54
C SER A 174 -15.92 6.91 -3.45
N SER A 175 -15.08 7.82 -2.95
CA SER A 175 -14.62 8.98 -3.71
C SER A 175 -13.53 8.62 -4.70
N ARG A 176 -13.35 9.48 -5.70
CA ARG A 176 -12.27 9.43 -6.69
C ARG A 176 -11.32 10.60 -6.45
N ALA A 177 -10.04 10.33 -6.21
CA ALA A 177 -9.03 11.37 -6.16
C ALA A 177 -8.42 11.54 -7.56
N VAL A 178 -8.49 12.74 -8.13
CA VAL A 178 -7.92 13.03 -9.46
C VAL A 178 -6.83 14.08 -9.33
N ILE A 179 -5.62 13.72 -9.77
CA ILE A 179 -4.44 14.56 -9.74
C ILE A 179 -4.04 14.88 -11.18
N VAL A 180 -4.08 16.16 -11.55
CA VAL A 180 -3.69 16.62 -12.89
C VAL A 180 -2.33 17.30 -12.83
N MET A 181 -1.42 16.86 -13.68
CA MET A 181 -0.07 17.42 -13.80
C MET A 181 -0.11 18.77 -14.50
N ALA A 182 0.13 19.86 -13.76
CA ALA A 182 -0.08 21.24 -14.22
C ALA A 182 1.22 22.02 -14.51
N GLY A 183 2.39 21.36 -14.50
CA GLY A 183 3.68 21.94 -14.91
C GLY A 183 3.84 21.93 -16.43
N THR A 184 4.84 22.59 -17.00
CA THR A 184 5.03 22.68 -18.48
C THR A 184 6.15 21.81 -19.04
N LYS A 185 7.07 21.31 -18.21
CA LYS A 185 8.27 20.56 -18.63
C LYS A 185 8.78 19.54 -17.60
N GLU A 186 7.96 19.20 -16.60
CA GLU A 186 8.39 18.35 -15.50
C GLU A 186 7.75 16.97 -15.63
N ASP A 187 8.59 15.97 -15.87
CA ASP A 187 8.20 14.56 -15.80
C ASP A 187 7.97 14.19 -14.33
N SER A 188 6.95 13.39 -14.08
CA SER A 188 6.66 12.85 -12.75
C SER A 188 6.53 11.33 -12.82
N LEU A 189 6.63 10.70 -11.66
CA LEU A 189 6.51 9.27 -11.49
C LEU A 189 5.31 8.97 -10.62
N ILE A 190 4.54 7.98 -11.03
CA ILE A 190 3.64 7.25 -10.15
C ILE A 190 4.42 6.06 -9.60
N ILE A 191 4.41 5.88 -8.28
CA ILE A 191 5.05 4.77 -7.59
C ILE A 191 3.97 4.00 -6.83
N LEU A 192 3.82 2.71 -7.13
CA LEU A 192 2.82 1.83 -6.51
C LEU A 192 3.48 0.95 -5.46
N ASP A 193 3.09 1.10 -4.20
CA ASP A 193 3.65 0.37 -3.04
C ASP A 193 5.20 0.37 -2.94
N GLY A 194 5.87 1.33 -3.60
CA GLY A 194 7.33 1.38 -3.69
C GLY A 194 7.96 0.33 -4.61
N GLN A 195 7.19 -0.34 -5.48
CA GLN A 195 7.67 -1.46 -6.30
C GLN A 195 7.61 -1.21 -7.81
N GLU A 196 6.59 -0.50 -8.29
CA GLU A 196 6.39 -0.24 -9.71
C GLU A 196 6.37 1.26 -9.98
N GLU A 197 7.15 1.70 -10.97
CA GLU A 197 7.27 3.09 -11.38
C GLU A 197 6.65 3.29 -12.76
N ILE A 198 5.79 4.30 -12.90
CA ILE A 198 5.12 4.65 -14.15
C ILE A 198 5.40 6.13 -14.43
N GLU A 199 6.00 6.42 -15.58
CA GLU A 199 6.22 7.79 -16.03
C GLU A 199 4.92 8.45 -16.47
N ILE A 200 4.74 9.70 -16.03
CA ILE A 200 3.65 10.59 -16.41
C ILE A 200 4.19 11.98 -16.75
N HIS A 201 3.48 12.68 -17.61
CA HIS A 201 3.88 13.96 -18.17
C HIS A 201 2.91 15.08 -17.80
N SER A 202 3.31 16.31 -18.11
CA SER A 202 2.41 17.46 -18.08
C SER A 202 1.12 17.19 -18.85
N GLY A 203 -0.01 17.56 -18.24
CA GLY A 203 -1.34 17.36 -18.82
C GLY A 203 -1.98 16.02 -18.47
N ASP A 204 -1.20 15.02 -18.05
CA ASP A 204 -1.76 13.73 -17.65
C ASP A 204 -2.66 13.88 -16.42
N SER A 205 -3.76 13.13 -16.44
CA SER A 205 -4.73 13.02 -15.37
C SER A 205 -4.62 11.65 -14.71
N VAL A 206 -4.28 11.63 -13.42
CA VAL A 206 -4.17 10.42 -12.62
C VAL A 206 -5.41 10.30 -11.73
N GLU A 207 -6.26 9.31 -11.98
CA GLU A 207 -7.40 8.97 -11.13
C GLU A 207 -7.03 7.81 -10.22
N ILE A 208 -7.25 7.98 -8.92
CA ILE A 208 -7.05 6.96 -7.88
C ILE A 208 -8.39 6.73 -7.17
N ARG A 209 -8.81 5.47 -7.10
CA ARG A 209 -10.03 5.06 -6.40
C ARG A 209 -9.93 3.65 -5.83
N LYS A 210 -10.85 3.27 -4.93
CA LYS A 210 -10.94 1.89 -4.41
C LYS A 210 -11.06 0.89 -5.57
N CYS A 211 -10.23 -0.13 -5.54
CA CYS A 211 -10.31 -1.26 -6.46
C CYS A 211 -11.50 -2.14 -6.09
N GLY A 212 -12.23 -2.65 -7.09
CA GLY A 212 -13.37 -3.56 -6.85
C GLY A 212 -12.98 -4.94 -6.33
N GLU A 213 -11.70 -5.31 -6.44
CA GLU A 213 -11.17 -6.58 -5.97
C GLU A 213 -10.23 -6.34 -4.79
N PRO A 214 -10.57 -6.74 -3.55
CA PRO A 214 -9.64 -6.66 -2.43
C PRO A 214 -8.53 -7.71 -2.55
N ALA A 215 -7.45 -7.52 -1.81
CA ALA A 215 -6.50 -8.59 -1.54
C ALA A 215 -6.99 -9.42 -0.34
N LYS A 216 -6.66 -10.71 -0.31
CA LYS A 216 -7.10 -11.62 0.76
C LYS A 216 -5.94 -11.95 1.67
N PHE A 217 -6.09 -11.68 2.96
CA PHE A 217 -5.06 -11.93 3.97
C PHE A 217 -5.57 -12.92 5.00
N ILE A 218 -4.70 -13.84 5.39
CA ILE A 218 -4.97 -14.77 6.48
C ILE A 218 -4.55 -14.11 7.78
N THR A 219 -5.47 -14.07 8.74
CA THR A 219 -5.20 -13.63 10.11
C THR A 219 -5.58 -14.72 11.10
N MET A 220 -4.73 -14.91 12.10
CA MET A 220 -4.93 -15.79 13.25
C MET A 220 -5.08 -14.98 14.55
N ARG A 221 -5.03 -13.64 14.43
CA ARG A 221 -5.08 -12.69 15.54
C ARG A 221 -6.52 -12.25 15.84
N ARG A 222 -6.67 -11.66 17.03
CA ARG A 222 -7.94 -11.09 17.50
C ARG A 222 -8.07 -9.59 17.29
N ASN A 223 -6.98 -8.82 17.26
CA ASN A 223 -7.05 -7.35 17.30
C ASN A 223 -5.85 -6.63 16.60
N PHE A 224 -6.16 -5.62 15.79
CA PHE A 224 -5.21 -4.69 15.16
C PHE A 224 -4.39 -3.88 16.18
N PHE A 225 -5.01 -3.45 17.30
CA PHE A 225 -4.34 -2.60 18.30
C PHE A 225 -3.15 -3.28 18.99
N THR A 226 -3.05 -4.60 18.96
CA THR A 226 -1.88 -5.32 19.45
C THR A 226 -0.67 -5.01 18.58
N LYS A 227 -0.76 -5.17 17.25
CA LYS A 227 0.31 -4.77 16.31
C LYS A 227 0.62 -3.29 16.42
N PHE A 228 -0.42 -2.45 16.48
CA PHE A 228 -0.25 -1.01 16.57
C PHE A 228 0.63 -0.62 17.76
N ARG A 229 0.36 -1.19 18.96
CA ARG A 229 1.15 -0.95 20.17
C ARG A 229 2.58 -1.47 20.05
N GLU A 230 2.75 -2.72 19.61
CA GLU A 230 4.06 -3.36 19.43
C GLU A 230 4.96 -2.57 18.46
N LYS A 231 4.36 -1.96 17.43
CA LYS A 231 5.06 -1.28 16.34
C LYS A 231 5.36 0.18 16.59
N LEU A 232 4.33 0.95 16.96
CA LEU A 232 4.37 2.40 16.89
C LEU A 232 4.50 3.07 18.25
N LEU A 233 3.98 2.44 19.31
CA LEU A 233 4.03 3.02 20.65
C LEU A 233 5.24 2.51 21.43
N LYS A 234 5.51 1.19 21.40
CA LYS A 234 6.50 0.49 22.25
C LYS A 234 6.28 0.75 23.76
N ASP A 235 6.69 -0.18 24.62
CA ASP A 235 6.68 -0.03 26.09
C ASP A 235 5.33 0.38 26.73
N VAL A 236 4.21 -0.07 26.15
CA VAL A 236 2.88 0.17 26.72
C VAL A 236 2.62 -0.84 27.84
N VAL A 237 2.87 -0.44 29.10
CA VAL A 237 2.43 -1.18 30.29
C VAL A 237 0.93 -0.95 30.45
N ASN A 238 0.16 -2.04 30.54
CA ASN A 238 -1.29 -2.01 30.73
C ASN A 238 -1.65 -2.09 32.22
#